data_AF-A0A7S3FHF4-F1
#
_entry.id   AF-A0A7S3FHF4-F1
#
_cell.length_a   1.000
_cell.length_b   1.000
_cell.length_c   1.000
_cell.angle_alpha   90.00
_cell.angle_beta   90.00
_cell.angle_gamma   90.00
#
_symmetry.space_group_name_H-M   'P 1'
#
loop_
_entity.id
_entity.type
_entity.pdbx_description
1 polymer ?
#
loop_
_entity_poly.entity_id
_entity_poly.type
_entity_poly.pdbx_seq_one_letter_code
_entity_poly.pdbx_strand_id
1 'polypeptide(L)'
;KRPSTAAGTAAPATPSKEEIAARHQALREALAKLLAAPPEQANVALHIMLKVVTNILSNPADPKYRTLKVENSALKAKVFACPGGRELLLAAGWRTEGVGKLGRSERLVLPEDANMTELAQARDALEMFLANRLNTSG
;
A
#
# COMPACT_ATOMS: atom_id res chain seq x y z
N LYS A 1 -22.76 -0.58 -29.62
CA LYS A 1 -21.40 -1.15 -29.50
C LYS A 1 -20.67 -0.41 -28.38
N ARG A 2 -20.34 -1.06 -27.26
CA ARG A 2 -19.51 -0.47 -26.20
C ARG A 2 -18.04 -0.71 -26.59
N PRO A 3 -17.16 0.31 -26.67
CA PRO A 3 -15.74 0.04 -26.85
C PRO A 3 -15.14 -0.42 -25.53
N SER A 4 -14.35 -1.49 -25.67
CA SER A 4 -13.53 -2.16 -24.68
C SER A 4 -12.33 -1.28 -24.34
N THR A 5 -12.15 -0.91 -23.07
CA THR A 5 -10.92 -0.24 -22.63
C THR A 5 -9.90 -1.30 -22.25
N ALA A 6 -8.98 -1.53 -23.19
CA ALA A 6 -7.84 -2.42 -23.06
C ALA A 6 -6.88 -1.92 -21.96
N ALA A 7 -6.25 -2.90 -21.31
CA ALA A 7 -5.18 -2.74 -20.34
C ALA A 7 -4.06 -1.83 -20.91
N GLY A 8 -3.87 -0.67 -20.27
CA GLY A 8 -2.76 0.23 -20.53
C GLY A 8 -1.53 -0.18 -19.72
N THR A 9 -0.53 -0.73 -20.40
CA THR A 9 0.87 -0.69 -19.99
C THR A 9 1.31 0.77 -19.96
N ALA A 10 1.64 1.32 -18.78
CA ALA A 10 2.12 2.69 -18.65
C ALA A 10 3.55 2.72 -18.10
N ALA A 11 4.47 3.20 -18.95
CA ALA A 11 5.78 3.76 -18.62
C ALA A 11 5.64 4.98 -17.68
N PRO A 12 6.72 5.53 -17.07
CA PRO A 12 6.62 6.46 -15.95
C PRO A 12 6.21 7.85 -16.44
N ALA A 13 4.92 8.09 -16.58
CA ALA A 13 4.36 9.43 -16.71
C ALA A 13 4.41 10.06 -15.31
N THR A 14 5.05 11.22 -15.21
CA THR A 14 4.94 12.08 -14.02
C THR A 14 3.44 12.32 -13.79
N PRO A 15 2.87 11.88 -12.65
CA PRO A 15 1.43 11.98 -12.44
C PRO A 15 1.03 13.46 -12.43
N SER A 16 -0.06 13.79 -13.10
CA SER A 16 -0.59 15.15 -13.18
C SER A 16 -0.91 15.66 -11.77
N LYS A 17 -0.87 16.98 -11.54
CA LYS A 17 -1.18 17.58 -10.23
C LYS A 17 -2.52 17.09 -9.65
N GLU A 18 -3.51 16.88 -10.52
CA GLU A 18 -4.82 16.33 -10.17
C GLU A 18 -4.76 14.86 -9.73
N GLU A 19 -3.92 14.04 -10.36
CA GLU A 19 -3.72 12.64 -9.98
C GLU A 19 -3.00 12.52 -8.64
N ILE A 20 -2.02 13.39 -8.38
CA ILE A 20 -1.35 13.46 -7.07
C ILE A 20 -2.36 13.83 -5.98
N ALA A 21 -3.20 14.84 -6.21
CA ALA A 21 -4.23 15.24 -5.26
C ALA A 21 -5.25 14.12 -5.00
N ALA A 22 -5.70 13.42 -6.05
CA ALA A 22 -6.60 12.28 -5.93
C ALA A 22 -5.96 11.12 -5.14
N ARG A 23 -4.67 10.82 -5.36
CA ARG A 23 -3.94 9.81 -4.58
C ARG A 23 -3.80 10.21 -3.11
N HIS A 24 -3.50 11.48 -2.83
CA HIS A 24 -3.47 12.00 -1.46
C HIS A 24 -4.83 11.92 -0.77
N GLN A 25 -5.92 12.19 -1.49
CA GLN A 25 -7.27 12.04 -0.97
C GLN A 25 -7.59 10.57 -0.67
N ALA A 26 -7.31 9.66 -1.61
CA ALA A 26 -7.51 8.23 -1.41
C ALA A 26 -6.67 7.67 -0.25
N LEU A 27 -5.43 8.14 -0.09
CA LEU A 27 -4.57 7.81 1.05
C LEU A 27 -5.22 8.25 2.37
N ARG A 28 -5.72 9.49 2.44
CA ARG A 28 -6.40 10.02 3.63
C ARG A 28 -7.64 9.23 3.99
N GLU A 29 -8.47 8.91 3.02
CA GLU A 29 -9.70 8.13 3.23
C GLU A 29 -9.42 6.70 3.67
N ALA A 30 -8.47 6.04 3.00
CA ALA A 30 -8.05 4.69 3.37
C ALA A 30 -7.44 4.65 4.77
N LEU A 31 -6.62 5.65 5.11
CA LEU A 31 -6.06 5.80 6.44
C LEU A 31 -7.18 6.01 7.46
N ALA A 32 -8.11 6.93 7.22
CA ALA A 32 -9.24 7.17 8.13
C ALA A 32 -10.06 5.89 8.38
N LYS A 33 -10.33 5.09 7.35
CA LYS A 33 -11.00 3.79 7.48
C LYS A 33 -10.18 2.80 8.34
N LEU A 34 -8.87 2.75 8.13
CA LEU A 34 -7.98 1.89 8.92
C LEU A 34 -7.91 2.34 10.37
N LEU A 35 -7.88 3.65 10.62
CA LEU A 35 -7.87 4.25 11.96
C LEU A 35 -9.21 4.07 12.69
N ALA A 36 -10.32 3.90 11.97
CA ALA A 36 -11.62 3.58 12.54
C ALA A 36 -11.76 2.11 12.97
N ALA A 37 -10.86 1.23 12.53
CA ALA A 37 -10.80 -0.15 13.01
C ALA A 37 -10.29 -0.21 14.47
N PRO A 38 -10.48 -1.33 15.19
CA PRO A 38 -9.96 -1.48 16.54
C PRO A 38 -8.47 -1.13 16.62
N PRO A 39 -8.02 -0.39 17.64
CA PRO A 39 -6.67 0.17 17.68
C PRO A 39 -5.58 -0.89 17.57
N GLU A 40 -5.78 -2.06 18.18
CA GLU A 40 -4.92 -3.23 18.07
C GLU A 40 -4.79 -3.71 16.62
N GLN A 41 -5.91 -3.84 15.91
CA GLN A 41 -5.92 -4.29 14.51
C GLN A 41 -5.26 -3.26 13.59
N ALA A 42 -5.58 -1.98 13.80
CA ALA A 42 -4.98 -0.86 13.07
C ALA A 42 -3.46 -0.80 13.30
N ASN A 43 -3.00 -0.89 14.55
CA ASN A 43 -1.58 -0.91 14.90
C ASN A 43 -0.85 -2.07 14.22
N VAL A 44 -1.41 -3.28 14.28
CA VAL A 44 -0.82 -4.46 13.65
C VAL A 44 -0.72 -4.29 12.13
N ALA A 45 -1.76 -3.76 11.48
CA ALA A 45 -1.74 -3.48 10.04
C ALA A 45 -0.64 -2.46 9.68
N LEU A 46 -0.58 -1.35 10.41
CA LEU A 46 0.42 -0.29 10.21
C LEU A 46 1.84 -0.79 10.43
N HIS A 47 2.09 -1.61 11.46
CA HIS A 47 3.39 -2.22 11.72
C HIS A 47 3.85 -3.13 10.57
N ILE A 48 2.92 -3.89 9.97
CA ILE A 48 3.25 -4.74 8.82
C ILE A 48 3.57 -3.90 7.60
N MET A 49 2.77 -2.86 7.34
CA MET A 49 3.03 -1.93 6.23
C MET A 49 4.38 -1.25 6.40
N LEU A 50 4.70 -0.78 7.61
CA LEU A 50 6.00 -0.23 7.95
C LEU A 50 7.12 -1.23 7.65
N LYS A 51 6.99 -2.48 8.09
CA LYS A 51 7.97 -3.53 7.81
C LYS A 51 8.15 -3.80 6.32
N VAL A 52 7.07 -3.81 5.54
CA VAL A 52 7.13 -3.95 4.08
C VAL A 52 7.91 -2.80 3.46
N VAL A 53 7.56 -1.57 3.81
CA VAL A 53 8.23 -0.37 3.29
C VAL A 53 9.71 -0.36 3.67
N THR A 54 10.04 -0.66 4.92
CA THR A 54 11.43 -0.76 5.41
C THR A 54 12.21 -1.81 4.64
N ASN A 55 11.65 -3.00 4.39
CA ASN A 55 12.33 -4.03 3.61
C ASN A 55 12.60 -3.60 2.17
N ILE A 56 11.67 -2.87 1.54
CA ILE A 56 11.85 -2.32 0.19
C ILE A 56 12.94 -1.24 0.19
N LEU A 57 12.95 -0.34 1.18
CA LEU A 57 13.97 0.71 1.28
C LEU A 57 15.37 0.15 1.59
N SER A 58 15.46 -0.93 2.37
CA SER A 58 16.72 -1.62 2.65
C SER A 58 17.22 -2.42 1.44
N ASN A 59 16.31 -3.00 0.64
CA ASN A 59 16.65 -3.83 -0.52
C ASN A 59 15.81 -3.42 -1.74
N PRO A 60 16.05 -2.22 -2.30
CA PRO A 60 15.19 -1.69 -3.36
C PRO A 60 15.27 -2.50 -4.64
N ALA A 61 16.41 -3.15 -4.94
CA ALA A 61 16.57 -3.95 -6.15
C ALA A 61 15.92 -5.34 -6.07
N ASP A 62 15.45 -5.77 -4.89
CA ASP A 62 14.91 -7.12 -4.73
C ASP A 62 13.38 -7.14 -4.94
N PRO A 63 12.89 -7.75 -6.05
CA PRO A 63 11.48 -7.76 -6.41
C PRO A 63 10.61 -8.55 -5.43
N LYS A 64 11.21 -9.40 -4.59
CA LYS A 64 10.49 -10.16 -3.56
C LYS A 64 9.86 -9.24 -2.52
N TYR A 65 10.54 -8.17 -2.14
CA TYR A 65 10.02 -7.22 -1.14
C TYR A 65 8.99 -6.25 -1.73
N ARG A 66 9.08 -5.98 -3.03
CA ARG A 66 8.10 -5.16 -3.78
C ARG A 66 6.78 -5.90 -4.05
N THR A 67 6.73 -7.21 -3.82
CA THR A 67 5.57 -8.07 -4.11
C THR A 67 4.87 -8.57 -2.84
N LEU A 68 3.59 -8.23 -2.68
CA LEU A 68 2.73 -8.65 -1.59
C LEU A 68 1.69 -9.67 -2.10
N LYS A 69 1.78 -10.92 -1.66
CA LYS A 69 0.81 -11.95 -2.04
C LYS A 69 -0.44 -11.86 -1.16
N VAL A 70 -1.62 -11.77 -1.77
CA VAL A 70 -2.90 -11.71 -1.02
C VAL A 70 -3.17 -13.01 -0.26
N GLU A 71 -2.66 -14.14 -0.74
CA GLU A 71 -2.76 -15.43 -0.05
C GLU A 71 -1.86 -15.56 1.18
N ASN A 72 -0.87 -14.68 1.38
CA ASN A 72 -0.04 -14.75 2.56
C ASN A 72 -0.92 -14.55 3.80
N SER A 73 -1.05 -15.60 4.62
CA SER A 73 -1.95 -15.62 5.78
C SER A 73 -1.74 -14.42 6.72
N ALA A 74 -0.50 -13.96 6.87
CA ALA A 74 -0.21 -12.78 7.69
C ALA A 74 -0.77 -11.49 7.06
N LEU A 75 -0.57 -11.28 5.76
CA LEU A 75 -1.12 -10.11 5.07
C LEU A 75 -2.65 -10.20 4.98
N LYS A 76 -3.20 -11.38 4.67
CA LYS A 76 -4.63 -11.63 4.58
C LYS A 76 -5.35 -11.32 5.90
N ALA A 77 -4.86 -11.88 7.01
CA ALA A 77 -5.52 -11.75 8.30
C ALA A 77 -5.28 -10.40 8.98
N LYS A 78 -4.16 -9.72 8.69
CA LYS A 78 -3.76 -8.52 9.44
C LYS A 78 -3.87 -7.22 8.65
N VAL A 79 -3.61 -7.25 7.36
CA VAL A 79 -3.63 -6.05 6.49
C VAL A 79 -4.91 -6.01 5.65
N PHE A 80 -5.20 -7.08 4.90
CA PHE A 80 -6.35 -7.11 4.00
C PHE A 80 -7.69 -7.31 4.72
N ALA A 81 -7.68 -7.92 5.91
CA ALA A 81 -8.87 -8.01 6.77
C ALA A 81 -9.17 -6.70 7.52
N CYS A 82 -8.21 -5.76 7.59
CA CYS A 82 -8.42 -4.47 8.21
C CYS A 82 -9.09 -3.51 7.20
N PRO A 83 -10.21 -2.86 7.55
CA PRO A 83 -10.83 -1.82 6.73
C PRO A 83 -9.80 -0.77 6.29
N GLY A 84 -9.82 -0.35 5.03
CA GLY A 84 -8.84 0.61 4.52
C GLY A 84 -7.42 0.05 4.27
N GLY A 85 -7.05 -1.13 4.76
CA GLY A 85 -5.70 -1.66 4.61
C GLY A 85 -5.29 -1.93 3.15
N ARG A 86 -6.17 -2.55 2.37
CA ARG A 86 -5.96 -2.74 0.92
C ARG A 86 -5.94 -1.41 0.18
N GLU A 87 -6.92 -0.55 0.46
CA GLU A 87 -7.08 0.76 -0.20
C GLU A 87 -5.86 1.64 0.03
N LEU A 88 -5.26 1.58 1.22
CA LEU A 88 -4.08 2.35 1.58
C LEU A 88 -2.87 1.91 0.75
N LEU A 89 -2.67 0.60 0.56
CA LEU A 89 -1.60 0.08 -0.30
C LEU A 89 -1.78 0.52 -1.75
N LEU A 90 -3.01 0.46 -2.27
CA LEU A 90 -3.30 0.90 -3.63
C LEU A 90 -3.04 2.40 -3.81
N ALA A 91 -3.51 3.23 -2.87
CA ALA A 91 -3.31 4.67 -2.89
C ALA A 91 -1.82 5.05 -2.73
N ALA A 92 -1.07 4.28 -1.93
CA ALA A 92 0.37 4.42 -1.77
C ALA A 92 1.17 4.05 -3.03
N GLY A 93 0.56 3.36 -4.00
CA GLY A 93 1.16 3.11 -5.32
C GLY A 93 1.39 1.64 -5.65
N TRP A 94 0.99 0.70 -4.79
CA TRP A 94 0.95 -0.71 -5.17
C TRP A 94 -0.12 -0.93 -6.23
N ARG A 95 0.18 -1.77 -7.21
CA ARG A 95 -0.76 -2.14 -8.27
C ARG A 95 -1.21 -3.58 -8.07
N THR A 96 -2.49 -3.83 -8.31
CA THR A 96 -3.01 -5.21 -8.26
C THR A 96 -2.60 -5.94 -9.54
N GLU A 97 -1.93 -7.08 -9.39
CA GLU A 97 -1.54 -7.98 -10.46
C GLU A 97 -2.16 -9.37 -10.24
N GLY A 98 -2.34 -10.11 -11.34
CA GLY A 98 -2.71 -11.52 -11.29
C GLY A 98 -4.22 -11.81 -11.19
N VAL A 99 -5.08 -10.80 -11.28
CA VAL A 99 -6.53 -11.00 -11.34
C VAL A 99 -6.90 -11.62 -12.71
N GLY A 100 -7.28 -12.89 -12.73
CA GLY A 100 -7.96 -13.51 -13.88
C GLY A 100 -7.11 -14.20 -14.96
N LYS A 101 -5.82 -14.47 -14.74
CA LYS A 101 -5.03 -15.33 -15.66
C LYS A 101 -4.65 -16.66 -15.00
N LEU A 102 -5.28 -17.74 -15.44
CA LEU A 102 -4.87 -19.15 -15.25
C LEU A 102 -4.43 -19.51 -13.80
N GLY A 103 -5.34 -19.43 -12.83
CA GLY A 103 -5.10 -19.97 -11.49
C GLY A 103 -4.03 -19.26 -10.65
N ARG A 104 -3.57 -18.06 -11.05
CA ARG A 104 -2.68 -17.26 -10.22
C ARG A 104 -3.45 -16.41 -9.20
N SER A 105 -2.89 -16.37 -8.00
CA SER A 105 -3.41 -15.64 -6.86
C SER A 105 -3.14 -14.15 -6.99
N GLU A 106 -4.09 -13.34 -6.52
CA GLU A 106 -3.95 -11.89 -6.50
C GLU A 106 -2.71 -11.47 -5.69
N ARG A 107 -1.97 -10.51 -6.22
CA ARG A 107 -0.81 -9.91 -5.56
C ARG A 107 -0.77 -8.41 -5.81
N LEU A 108 -0.23 -7.67 -4.86
CA LEU A 108 0.02 -6.24 -4.99
C LEU A 108 1.52 -6.05 -5.24
N VAL A 109 1.88 -5.33 -6.30
CA VAL A 109 3.27 -5.09 -6.68
C VAL A 109 3.55 -3.60 -6.73
N LEU A 110 4.60 -3.17 -6.03
CA LEU A 110 5.12 -1.82 -6.14
C LEU A 110 5.99 -1.74 -7.41
N PRO A 111 5.67 -0.83 -8.34
CA PRO A 111 6.42 -0.71 -9.59
C PRO A 111 7.85 -0.23 -9.34
N GLU A 112 8.76 -0.53 -10.26
CA GLU A 112 10.19 -0.21 -10.09
C GLU A 112 10.49 1.28 -10.21
N ASP A 113 9.63 2.01 -10.91
CA ASP A 113 9.65 3.47 -11.03
C ASP A 113 9.05 4.19 -9.81
N ALA A 114 8.65 3.47 -8.77
CA ALA A 114 8.13 4.09 -7.56
C ALA A 114 9.16 5.03 -6.93
N ASN A 115 8.69 6.21 -6.51
CA ASN A 115 9.55 7.23 -5.92
C ASN A 115 9.98 6.80 -4.51
N MET A 116 11.23 6.37 -4.37
CA MET A 116 11.81 5.91 -3.10
C MET A 116 11.88 7.02 -2.05
N THR A 117 12.00 8.29 -2.46
CA THR A 117 12.00 9.42 -1.53
C THR A 117 10.63 9.60 -0.88
N GLU A 118 9.56 9.55 -1.67
CA GLU A 118 8.19 9.58 -1.13
C GLU A 118 7.91 8.37 -0.24
N LEU A 119 8.41 7.20 -0.64
CA LEU A 119 8.27 5.97 0.15
C LEU A 119 9.00 6.08 1.51
N ALA A 120 10.20 6.67 1.54
CA ALA A 120 10.95 6.93 2.76
C ALA A 120 10.26 7.96 3.66
N GLN A 121 9.72 9.04 3.08
CA GLN A 121 8.93 10.04 3.82
C GLN A 121 7.65 9.41 4.41
N ALA A 122 6.98 8.55 3.66
CA ALA A 122 5.81 7.81 4.14
C ALA A 122 6.17 6.86 5.29
N ARG A 123 7.33 6.19 5.23
CA ARG A 123 7.85 5.37 6.32
C ARG A 123 8.04 6.18 7.60
N ASP A 124 8.75 7.31 7.50
CA ASP A 124 9.05 8.17 8.63
C ASP A 124 7.78 8.73 9.28
N ALA A 125 6.82 9.18 8.46
CA ALA A 125 5.52 9.63 8.94
C ALA A 125 4.74 8.51 9.65
N LEU A 126 4.79 7.28 9.14
CA LEU A 126 4.17 6.12 9.80
C LEU A 126 4.84 5.77 11.13
N GLU A 127 6.17 5.82 11.20
CA GLU A 127 6.94 5.61 12.43
C GLU A 127 6.59 6.66 13.49
N MET A 128 6.63 7.94 13.10
CA MET A 128 6.26 9.05 13.98
C MET A 128 4.82 8.92 14.47
N PHE A 129 3.89 8.53 13.59
CA PHE A 129 2.49 8.35 13.95
C PHE A 129 2.30 7.19 14.94
N LEU A 130 2.96 6.05 14.73
CA LEU A 130 2.90 4.90 15.65
C LEU A 130 3.53 5.25 17.00
N ALA A 131 4.67 5.93 17.01
CA ALA A 131 5.33 6.38 18.23
C ALA A 131 4.45 7.34 19.05
N ASN A 132 3.83 8.32 18.38
CA ASN A 132 2.92 9.25 19.02
C ASN A 132 1.72 8.53 19.66
N ARG A 133 1.16 7.52 18.97
CA ARG A 133 0.00 6.78 19.46
C ARG A 133 0.30 5.92 20.70
N LEU A 134 1.51 5.36 20.77
CA LEU A 134 1.99 4.64 21.96
C LEU A 134 2.17 5.60 23.15
N ASN A 135 2.66 6.81 22.90
CA ASN A 135 2.90 7.80 23.96
C ASN A 135 1.61 8.44 24.51
N THR A 136 0.53 8.46 23.74
CA THR A 136 -0.80 8.96 24.18
C THR A 136 -1.64 7.91 24.91
N SER A 137 -1.16 6.67 25.03
CA SER A 137 -1.86 5.58 25.72
C SER A 137 -1.38 5.38 27.17
N GLY A 138 -0.67 6.36 27.73
CA GLY A 138 -0.17 6.37 29.11
C GLY A 138 -0.99 7.30 30.01
#